data_AF-A0A914NFW2-F1
#
_entry.id   AF-A0A914NFW2-F1
#
_cell.length_a   1.000
_cell.length_b   1.000
_cell.length_c   1.000
_cell.angle_alpha   90.00
_cell.angle_beta   90.00
_cell.angle_gamma   90.00
#
_symmetry.space_group_name_H-M   'P 1'
#
loop_
_entity.id
_entity.type
_entity.pdbx_description
1 polymer ?
#
loop_
_entity_poly.entity_id
_entity_poly.type
_entity_poly.pdbx_seq_one_letter_code
_entity_poly.pdbx_strand_id
1 'polypeptide(L)'
;MIISGPSSSGKSTFLLKFLSETENLIDPKPKNILYCFGEMSSIVPILQKSGVSVFSGVPPDDLINKFQKPLLLILDDLLLSIDEKYLSELFTKKSHHRNFAVIFVTQNLFERKIKIARQNAQYIIIMRSPNSVLSVRNIGVQLFPRKLDYFLDGIVRRLTDRMVI
;
A
#
# COMPACT_ATOMS: atom_id res chain seq x y z
N MET A 1 -5.73 -0.15 3.02
CA MET A 1 -5.11 0.88 2.16
C MET A 1 -4.24 0.21 1.12
N ILE A 2 -4.20 0.73 -0.10
CA ILE A 2 -3.27 0.31 -1.16
C ILE A 2 -2.42 1.50 -1.58
N ILE A 3 -1.11 1.29 -1.72
CA ILE A 3 -0.17 2.28 -2.25
C ILE A 3 0.38 1.72 -3.56
N SER A 4 0.22 2.45 -4.67
CA SER A 4 0.66 1.99 -5.96
C SER A 4 1.53 2.98 -6.72
N GLY A 5 2.60 2.48 -7.33
CA GLY A 5 3.44 3.23 -8.27
C GLY A 5 4.69 2.46 -8.68
N PRO A 6 5.35 2.86 -9.78
CA PRO A 6 6.48 2.14 -10.36
C PRO A 6 7.67 2.12 -9.39
N SER A 7 8.70 1.33 -9.71
CA SER A 7 9.96 1.41 -8.97
C SER A 7 10.48 2.87 -8.92
N SER A 8 11.13 3.23 -7.82
CA SER A 8 11.64 4.58 -7.56
C SER A 8 10.61 5.72 -7.54
N SER A 9 9.30 5.43 -7.47
CA SER A 9 8.25 6.46 -7.32
C SER A 9 8.14 7.07 -5.90
N GLY A 10 9.02 6.70 -4.97
CA GLY A 10 9.03 7.20 -3.59
C GLY A 10 8.10 6.49 -2.61
N LYS A 11 7.58 5.30 -2.94
CA LYS A 11 6.70 4.49 -2.08
C LYS A 11 7.29 4.26 -0.68
N SER A 12 8.54 3.81 -0.62
CA SER A 12 9.23 3.52 0.64
C SER A 12 9.43 4.80 1.47
N THR A 13 9.77 5.92 0.84
CA THR A 13 9.86 7.23 1.50
C THR A 13 8.51 7.69 2.04
N PHE A 14 7.43 7.48 1.28
CA PHE A 14 6.08 7.76 1.73
C PHE A 14 5.70 6.89 2.93
N LEU A 15 5.98 5.58 2.88
CA LEU A 15 5.73 4.66 4.00
C LEU A 15 6.46 5.08 5.27
N LEU A 16 7.74 5.47 5.19
CA LEU A 16 8.48 5.95 6.35
C LEU A 16 7.83 7.16 7.00
N LYS A 17 7.44 8.15 6.19
CA LYS A 17 6.75 9.36 6.68
C LYS A 17 5.38 9.04 7.27
N PHE A 18 4.61 8.20 6.58
CA PHE A 18 3.33 7.72 7.06
C PHE A 18 3.49 7.02 8.41
N LEU A 19 4.50 6.17 8.55
CA LEU A 19 4.77 5.43 9.77
C LEU A 19 5.22 6.33 10.94
N SER A 20 5.97 7.39 10.67
CA SER A 20 6.31 8.38 11.70
C SER A 20 5.11 9.19 12.20
N GLU A 21 4.03 9.26 11.40
CA GLU A 21 2.81 10.00 11.74
C GLU A 21 1.62 9.09 12.10
N THR A 22 1.85 7.78 12.22
CA THR A 22 0.78 6.79 12.45
C THR A 22 -0.11 7.14 13.64
N GLU A 23 0.48 7.73 14.69
CA GLU A 23 -0.24 8.13 15.91
C GLU A 23 -1.33 9.18 15.67
N ASN A 24 -1.15 10.01 14.64
CA ASN A 24 -2.10 11.07 14.28
C ASN A 24 -3.00 10.67 13.11
N LEU A 25 -2.57 9.72 12.29
CA LEU A 25 -3.24 9.33 11.04
C LEU A 25 -4.16 8.10 11.16
N ILE A 26 -3.95 7.25 12.17
CA ILE A 26 -4.73 6.01 12.35
C ILE A 26 -5.43 6.02 13.71
N ASP A 27 -6.76 5.92 13.68
CA ASP A 27 -7.60 5.70 14.85
C ASP A 27 -8.39 4.39 14.68
N PRO A 28 -8.32 3.45 15.65
CA PRO A 28 -7.48 3.45 16.84
C PRO A 28 -6.00 3.22 16.53
N LYS A 29 -5.11 3.83 17.33
CA LYS A 29 -3.66 3.69 17.20
C LYS A 29 -3.24 2.22 17.17
N PRO A 30 -2.43 1.78 16.19
CA PRO A 30 -1.89 0.43 16.18
C PRO A 30 -0.90 0.24 17.33
N LYS A 31 -1.05 -0.84 18.09
CA LYS A 31 -0.11 -1.26 19.14
C LYS A 31 1.14 -1.93 18.56
N ASN A 32 0.98 -2.58 17.42
CA ASN A 32 2.05 -3.28 16.74
C ASN A 32 2.02 -2.96 15.25
N ILE A 33 3.20 -2.98 14.63
CA ILE A 33 3.38 -2.87 13.19
C ILE A 33 4.18 -4.09 12.75
N LEU A 34 3.63 -4.84 11.79
CA LEU A 34 4.31 -5.95 11.13
C LEU A 34 4.56 -5.58 9.67
N TYR A 35 5.83 -5.44 9.31
CA TYR A 35 6.29 -5.13 7.97
C TYR A 35 6.79 -6.40 7.27
N CYS A 36 6.05 -6.83 6.26
CA CYS A 36 6.36 -8.00 5.47
C CYS A 36 6.92 -7.58 4.11
N PHE A 37 8.04 -8.16 3.68
CA PHE A 37 8.72 -7.77 2.44
C PHE A 37 9.10 -8.97 1.57
N GLY A 38 9.02 -8.80 0.24
CA GLY A 38 9.51 -9.79 -0.72
C GLY A 38 11.03 -9.73 -0.91
N GLU A 39 11.58 -8.53 -1.00
CA GLU A 39 13.01 -8.27 -1.20
C GLU A 39 13.58 -7.38 -0.09
N MET A 40 14.78 -7.72 0.39
CA MET A 40 15.48 -6.93 1.41
C MET A 40 15.86 -5.57 0.81
N SER A 41 15.42 -4.50 1.46
CA SER A 41 15.71 -3.12 1.03
C SER A 41 16.22 -2.28 2.19
N SER A 42 16.78 -1.10 1.88
CA SER A 42 17.38 -0.20 2.87
C SER A 42 16.40 0.31 3.94
N ILE A 43 15.09 0.22 3.69
CA ILE A 43 14.03 0.58 4.65
C ILE A 43 13.88 -0.43 5.79
N VAL A 44 14.13 -1.72 5.54
CA VAL A 44 13.95 -2.81 6.53
C VAL A 44 14.75 -2.56 7.81
N PRO A 45 16.07 -2.31 7.75
CA PRO A 45 16.85 -2.05 8.97
C PRO A 45 16.44 -0.75 9.68
N ILE A 46 15.95 0.25 8.94
CA ILE A 46 15.46 1.51 9.52
C ILE A 46 14.19 1.24 10.35
N LEU A 47 13.24 0.51 9.76
CA LEU A 47 11.99 0.14 10.43
C LEU A 47 12.24 -0.70 11.69
N GLN A 48 13.13 -1.69 11.58
CA GLN A 48 13.48 -2.55 12.70
C GLN A 48 14.10 -1.75 13.87
N LYS A 49 14.98 -0.78 13.57
CA LYS A 49 15.54 0.13 14.58
C LYS A 49 14.48 1.01 15.25
N SER A 50 13.41 1.36 14.53
CA SER A 50 12.27 2.10 15.05
C SER A 50 11.26 1.24 15.82
N GLY A 51 11.57 -0.04 16.09
CA GLY A 51 10.70 -0.95 16.84
C GLY A 51 9.61 -1.63 16.02
N VAL A 52 9.65 -1.53 14.68
CA VAL A 52 8.73 -2.25 13.79
C VAL A 52 9.18 -3.71 13.66
N SER A 53 8.24 -4.64 13.80
CA SER A 53 8.52 -6.06 13.56
C SER A 53 8.60 -6.32 12.07
N VAL A 54 9.63 -7.05 11.62
CA VAL A 54 9.85 -7.33 10.19
C VAL A 54 9.73 -8.83 9.91
N PHE A 55 9.24 -9.19 8.73
CA PHE A 55 9.11 -10.58 8.29
C PHE A 55 9.39 -10.70 6.79
N SER A 56 10.23 -11.66 6.39
CA SER A 56 10.52 -11.91 4.98
C SER A 56 9.46 -12.83 4.39
N GLY A 57 8.73 -12.37 3.38
CA GLY A 57 7.68 -13.12 2.69
C GLY A 57 6.26 -12.83 3.17
N VAL A 58 5.31 -13.67 2.73
CA VAL A 58 3.89 -13.56 3.10
C VAL A 58 3.68 -14.12 4.51
N PRO A 59 3.13 -13.35 5.46
CA PRO A 59 2.99 -13.79 6.84
C PRO A 59 1.92 -14.89 6.96
N PRO A 60 2.15 -15.97 7.72
CA PRO A 60 1.09 -16.90 8.06
C PRO A 60 0.13 -16.30 9.09
N ASP A 61 -1.12 -16.77 9.12
CA ASP A 61 -2.15 -16.29 10.05
C ASP A 61 -1.71 -16.43 11.53
N ASP A 62 -0.99 -17.49 11.87
CA ASP A 62 -0.49 -17.71 13.24
C ASP A 62 0.51 -16.64 13.68
N LEU A 63 1.33 -16.12 12.76
CA LEU A 63 2.23 -15.01 13.06
C LEU A 63 1.42 -13.74 13.33
N ILE A 64 0.44 -13.43 12.49
CA ILE A 64 -0.44 -12.27 12.65
C ILE A 64 -1.21 -12.32 13.98
N ASN A 65 -1.62 -13.52 14.40
CA ASN A 65 -2.39 -13.73 15.63
C ASN A 65 -1.56 -13.57 16.91
N LYS A 66 -0.24 -13.72 16.85
CA LYS A 66 0.66 -13.50 18.01
C LYS A 66 0.77 -12.03 18.42
N PHE A 67 0.49 -11.09 17.52
CA PHE A 67 0.56 -9.67 17.80
C PHE A 67 -0.69 -9.16 18.53
N GLN A 68 -0.49 -8.31 19.54
CA GLN A 68 -1.58 -7.59 20.19
C GLN A 68 -2.25 -6.62 19.21
N LYS A 69 -3.57 -6.49 19.33
CA LYS A 69 -4.41 -5.62 18.49
C LYS A 69 -4.65 -4.24 19.15
N PRO A 70 -4.86 -3.15 18.37
CA PRO A 70 -4.89 -3.11 16.91
C PRO A 70 -3.51 -3.32 16.25
N LEU A 71 -3.44 -4.04 15.14
CA LEU A 71 -2.21 -4.30 14.39
C LEU A 71 -2.23 -3.54 13.05
N LEU A 72 -1.11 -2.99 12.64
CA LEU A 72 -0.90 -2.53 11.27
C LEU A 72 -0.04 -3.55 10.51
N LEU A 73 -0.64 -4.21 9.52
CA LEU A 73 0.06 -5.13 8.63
C LEU A 73 0.46 -4.40 7.35
N ILE A 74 1.74 -4.41 7.02
CA ILE A 74 2.29 -3.83 5.78
C ILE A 74 2.84 -4.96 4.92
N LEU A 75 2.40 -5.02 3.68
CA LEU A 75 2.83 -5.99 2.69
C LEU A 75 3.53 -5.21 1.56
N ASP A 76 4.85 -5.27 1.50
CA ASP A 76 5.66 -4.60 0.48
C ASP A 76 6.33 -5.59 -0.47
N ASP A 77 6.20 -5.34 -1.77
CA ASP A 77 6.78 -6.14 -2.84
C ASP A 77 6.42 -7.65 -2.80
N LEU A 78 5.20 -7.96 -2.33
CA LEU A 78 4.71 -9.33 -2.21
C LEU A 78 3.72 -9.74 -3.31
N LEU A 79 3.47 -8.89 -4.32
CA LEU A 79 2.45 -9.11 -5.35
C LEU A 79 2.57 -10.45 -6.07
N LEU A 80 3.81 -10.88 -6.36
CA LEU A 80 4.05 -12.13 -7.10
C LEU A 80 3.88 -13.36 -6.20
N SER A 81 4.31 -13.25 -4.95
CA SER A 81 4.34 -14.36 -3.98
C SER A 81 3.00 -14.56 -3.26
N ILE A 82 2.19 -13.51 -3.12
CA ILE A 82 0.93 -13.57 -2.40
C ILE A 82 -0.17 -14.21 -3.25
N ASP A 83 -0.95 -15.08 -2.61
CA ASP A 83 -2.14 -15.68 -3.20
C ASP A 83 -3.30 -14.66 -3.24
N GLU A 84 -4.09 -14.70 -4.32
CA GLU A 84 -5.23 -13.79 -4.54
C GLU A 84 -6.30 -13.96 -3.46
N LYS A 85 -6.63 -15.20 -3.09
CA LYS A 85 -7.62 -15.47 -2.06
C LYS A 85 -7.14 -14.98 -0.71
N TYR A 86 -5.87 -15.23 -0.38
CA TYR A 86 -5.28 -14.74 0.87
C TYR A 86 -5.31 -13.22 0.98
N LEU A 87 -4.86 -12.50 -0.06
CA LEU A 87 -4.90 -11.04 -0.09
C LEU A 87 -6.34 -10.50 0.01
N SER A 88 -7.28 -11.16 -0.67
CA SER A 88 -8.71 -10.82 -0.62
C SER A 88 -9.28 -10.99 0.79
N GLU A 89 -8.93 -12.06 1.49
CA GLU A 89 -9.35 -12.29 2.87
C GLU A 89 -8.82 -11.20 3.82
N LEU A 90 -7.56 -10.78 3.65
CA LEU A 90 -6.96 -9.70 4.44
C LEU A 90 -7.69 -8.37 4.26
N PHE A 91 -8.07 -8.02 3.03
CA PHE A 91 -8.77 -6.76 2.72
C PHE A 91 -10.27 -6.79 2.98
N THR A 92 -10.85 -7.96 3.25
CA THR A 92 -12.28 -8.11 3.56
C THR A 92 -12.48 -8.31 5.07
N LYS A 93 -13.29 -9.31 5.45
CA LYS A 93 -13.78 -9.54 6.80
C LYS A 93 -12.65 -9.73 7.83
N LYS A 94 -11.48 -10.26 7.45
CA LYS A 94 -10.41 -10.52 8.44
C LYS A 94 -9.90 -9.22 9.09
N SER A 95 -9.74 -8.13 8.35
CA SER A 95 -9.25 -6.86 8.91
C SER A 95 -10.22 -6.27 9.94
N HIS A 96 -11.50 -6.19 9.58
CA HIS A 96 -12.54 -5.60 10.43
C HIS A 96 -12.84 -6.43 11.68
N HIS A 97 -12.90 -7.77 11.57
CA HIS A 97 -13.20 -8.62 12.73
C HIS A 97 -11.98 -8.91 13.62
N ARG A 98 -10.76 -8.91 13.07
CA ARG A 98 -9.53 -9.19 13.84
C ARG A 98 -8.79 -7.92 14.26
N ASN A 99 -9.42 -6.76 14.12
CA ASN A 99 -8.93 -5.44 14.54
C ASN A 99 -7.50 -5.17 14.04
N PHE A 100 -7.27 -5.31 12.73
CA PHE A 100 -6.01 -4.93 12.10
C PHE A 100 -6.23 -4.18 10.79
N ALA A 101 -5.38 -3.20 10.54
CA ALA A 101 -5.33 -2.47 9.28
C ALA A 101 -4.32 -3.11 8.33
N VAL A 102 -4.56 -3.00 7.03
CA VAL A 102 -3.67 -3.54 5.99
C VAL A 102 -3.22 -2.41 5.07
N ILE A 103 -1.91 -2.31 4.84
CA ILE A 103 -1.29 -1.52 3.78
C ILE A 103 -0.66 -2.50 2.79
N PHE A 104 -1.12 -2.47 1.54
CA PHE A 104 -0.53 -3.26 0.47
C PHE A 104 0.17 -2.33 -0.52
N VAL A 105 1.45 -2.58 -0.75
CA VAL A 105 2.31 -1.76 -1.61
C VAL A 105 2.55 -2.55 -2.89
N THR A 106 2.24 -1.94 -4.04
CA THR A 106 2.30 -2.64 -5.33
C THR A 106 2.74 -1.74 -6.47
N GLN A 107 3.42 -2.31 -7.46
CA GLN A 107 3.77 -1.58 -8.68
C GLN A 107 2.59 -1.50 -9.66
N ASN A 108 1.70 -2.48 -9.64
CA ASN A 108 0.59 -2.60 -10.59
C ASN A 108 -0.76 -2.62 -9.86
N LEU A 109 -1.47 -1.50 -9.88
CA LEU A 109 -2.81 -1.39 -9.31
C LEU A 109 -3.86 -2.19 -10.09
N PHE A 110 -3.63 -2.52 -11.36
CA PHE A 110 -4.60 -3.17 -12.25
C PHE A 110 -4.37 -4.66 -12.43
N GLU A 111 -3.44 -5.23 -11.66
CA GLU A 111 -3.25 -6.68 -11.62
C GLU A 111 -4.56 -7.39 -11.24
N ARG A 112 -4.86 -8.52 -11.89
CA ARG A 112 -6.09 -9.27 -11.67
C ARG A 112 -6.16 -9.80 -10.25
N LYS A 113 -5.04 -10.33 -9.75
CA LYS A 113 -4.90 -10.90 -8.39
C LYS A 113 -5.32 -9.94 -7.27
N ILE A 114 -5.28 -8.63 -7.51
CA ILE A 114 -5.57 -7.62 -6.48
C ILE A 114 -6.94 -6.98 -6.65
N LYS A 115 -7.75 -7.43 -7.61
CA LYS A 115 -9.04 -6.80 -7.94
C LYS A 115 -9.96 -6.70 -6.73
N ILE A 116 -10.12 -7.79 -5.97
CA ILE A 116 -10.99 -7.82 -4.80
C ILE A 116 -10.40 -6.95 -3.68
N ALA A 117 -9.10 -7.05 -3.42
CA ALA A 117 -8.43 -6.21 -2.44
C ALA A 117 -8.57 -4.72 -2.77
N ARG A 118 -8.46 -4.35 -4.05
CA ARG A 118 -8.65 -2.99 -4.55
C ARG A 118 -10.08 -2.50 -4.34
N GLN A 119 -11.08 -3.33 -4.59
CA GLN A 119 -12.50 -2.97 -4.37
C GLN A 119 -12.84 -2.79 -2.89
N ASN A 120 -12.15 -3.52 -2.00
CA ASN A 120 -12.37 -3.43 -0.54
C ASN A 120 -11.41 -2.45 0.14
N ALA A 121 -10.46 -1.87 -0.58
CA ALA A 121 -9.53 -0.90 -0.02
C ALA A 121 -10.25 0.41 0.29
N GLN A 122 -10.26 0.80 1.56
CA GLN A 122 -10.81 2.10 1.99
C GLN A 122 -10.06 3.30 1.39
N TYR A 123 -8.76 3.13 1.13
CA TYR A 123 -7.89 4.18 0.60
C TYR A 123 -6.98 3.60 -0.48
N ILE A 124 -6.81 4.33 -1.58
CA ILE A 124 -5.86 4.04 -2.65
C ILE A 124 -5.00 5.28 -2.86
N ILE A 125 -3.69 5.13 -2.70
CA ILE A 125 -2.68 6.17 -2.91
C ILE A 125 -1.94 5.84 -4.20
N ILE A 126 -1.98 6.77 -5.16
CA ILE A 126 -1.30 6.61 -6.45
C ILE A 126 -0.09 7.52 -6.45
N MET A 127 1.09 6.91 -6.45
CA MET A 127 2.35 7.62 -6.57
C MET A 127 2.58 8.05 -8.02
N ARG A 128 3.46 9.04 -8.17
CA ARG A 128 3.86 9.57 -9.47
C ARG A 128 4.38 8.44 -10.38
N SER A 129 3.77 8.33 -11.55
CA SER A 129 4.15 7.34 -12.58
C SER A 129 4.07 7.94 -13.98
N PRO A 130 5.19 8.45 -14.52
CA PRO A 130 5.22 9.00 -15.87
C PRO A 130 4.86 7.95 -16.95
N ASN A 131 5.26 6.70 -16.73
CA ASN A 131 5.14 5.63 -17.72
C ASN A 131 3.76 4.95 -17.74
N SER A 132 2.86 5.27 -16.80
CA SER A 132 1.54 4.62 -16.71
C SER A 132 0.38 5.62 -16.74
N VAL A 133 0.41 6.50 -17.74
CA VAL A 133 -0.71 7.40 -18.09
C VAL A 133 -2.02 6.63 -18.26
N LEU A 134 -1.98 5.41 -18.82
CA LEU A 134 -3.15 4.54 -18.93
C LEU A 134 -3.70 4.09 -17.56
N SER A 135 -2.83 3.77 -16.61
CA SER A 135 -3.23 3.44 -15.23
C SER A 135 -3.91 4.62 -14.56
N VAL A 136 -3.32 5.82 -14.70
CA VAL A 136 -3.90 7.06 -14.19
C VAL A 136 -5.26 7.35 -14.85
N ARG A 137 -5.36 7.20 -16.17
CA ARG A 137 -6.61 7.39 -16.92
C ARG A 137 -7.69 6.40 -16.50
N ASN A 138 -7.35 5.12 -16.33
CA ASN A 138 -8.30 4.10 -15.91
C ASN A 138 -8.89 4.39 -14.51
N ILE A 139 -8.06 4.89 -13.58
CA ILE A 139 -8.56 5.42 -12.30
C ILE A 139 -9.43 6.66 -12.52
N GLY A 140 -8.97 7.60 -13.33
CA GLY A 140 -9.69 8.83 -13.62
C GLY A 140 -11.10 8.57 -14.16
N VAL A 141 -11.26 7.56 -15.01
CA VAL A 141 -12.57 7.13 -15.52
C VAL A 141 -13.45 6.58 -14.40
N GLN A 142 -12.87 5.82 -13.45
CA GLN A 142 -13.62 5.25 -12.32
C GLN A 142 -14.02 6.31 -11.29
N LEU A 143 -13.15 7.26 -10.99
CA LEU A 143 -13.38 8.30 -9.97
C LEU A 143 -14.15 9.50 -10.52
N PHE A 144 -13.86 9.90 -11.76
CA PHE A 144 -14.37 11.12 -12.39
C PHE A 144 -14.89 10.83 -13.82
N PRO A 145 -15.89 9.95 -13.98
CA PRO A 145 -16.35 9.52 -15.30
C PRO A 145 -16.81 10.68 -16.20
N ARG A 146 -17.24 11.81 -15.63
CA ARG A 146 -17.69 13.01 -16.36
C ARG A 146 -16.69 14.17 -16.36
N LYS A 147 -15.53 14.03 -15.70
CA LYS A 147 -14.50 15.09 -15.54
C LYS A 147 -13.08 14.55 -15.71
N LEU A 148 -12.92 13.57 -16.60
CA LEU A 148 -11.65 12.90 -16.83
C LEU A 148 -10.54 13.88 -17.25
N ASP A 149 -10.83 14.78 -18.19
CA ASP A 149 -9.83 15.70 -18.73
C ASP A 149 -9.30 16.65 -17.65
N TYR A 150 -10.18 17.17 -16.79
CA TYR A 150 -9.79 18.01 -15.65
C TYR A 150 -8.87 17.25 -14.66
N PHE A 151 -9.17 15.97 -14.39
CA PHE A 151 -8.33 15.14 -13.53
C PHE A 151 -6.96 14.86 -14.16
N LEU A 152 -6.93 14.54 -15.45
CA LEU A 152 -5.68 14.28 -16.19
C LEU A 152 -4.81 15.53 -16.26
N ASP A 153 -5.38 16.69 -16.56
CA ASP A 153 -4.65 17.97 -16.60
C ASP A 153 -3.99 18.31 -15.26
N GLY A 154 -4.70 18.07 -14.15
CA GLY A 154 -4.16 18.28 -12.80
C GLY A 154 -2.97 17.37 -12.49
N ILE A 155 -2.97 16.14 -13.02
CA ILE A 155 -1.87 15.19 -12.84
C ILE A 155 -0.69 15.56 -13.74
N VAL A 156 -0.92 15.83 -15.03
CA VAL A 156 0.14 16.17 -15.99
C VAL A 156 0.96 17.36 -15.51
N ARG A 157 0.30 18.42 -15.01
CA ARG A 157 0.99 19.59 -14.43
C ARG A 157 1.92 19.19 -13.28
N ARG A 158 1.48 18.31 -12.38
CA ARG A 158 2.31 17.80 -11.27
C ARG A 158 3.38 16.79 -11.72
N LEU A 159 3.23 16.18 -12.90
CA LEU A 159 4.20 15.26 -13.49
C LEU A 159 5.32 15.98 -14.26
N THR A 160 5.15 17.24 -14.64
CA THR A 160 6.18 18.02 -15.37
C THR A 160 7.13 18.80 -14.44
N ASP A 161 6.77 18.99 -13.16
CA ASP A 161 7.45 19.97 -12.30
C ASP A 161 8.81 19.57 -11.70
N ARG A 162 9.36 18.38 -12.02
CA ARG A 162 10.77 17.98 -11.80
C ARG A 162 10.95 16.48 -12.02
N MET A 163 11.90 16.09 -12.86
CA MET A 163 12.46 14.75 -12.92
C MET A 163 13.74 14.78 -12.08
N VAL A 164 13.74 14.15 -10.90
CA VAL A 164 14.97 13.93 -10.15
C VAL A 164 15.38 12.50 -10.44
N ILE A 165 16.50 12.37 -11.16
CA ILE A 165 17.20 11.11 -11.43
C ILE A 165 17.95 10.71 -10.16
#